data_AF-A0A258BAS9-F1
#
_entry.id   AF-A0A258BAS9-F1
#
_cell.length_a   1.000
_cell.length_b   1.000
_cell.length_c   1.000
_cell.angle_alpha   90.00
_cell.angle_beta   90.00
_cell.angle_gamma   90.00
#
_symmetry.space_group_name_H-M   'P 1'
#
loop_
_entity.id
_entity.type
_entity.pdbx_description
1 polymer ?
#
loop_
_entity_poly.entity_id
_entity_poly.type
_entity_poly.pdbx_seq_one_letter_code
_entity_poly.pdbx_strand_id
1 'polypeptide(L)'
;MQSSNIPSKIPLPFAYAAGSGYVNPIPAASQIGITNGRASLHDGFPPLTFTPIGAGGVPPFGSDMNGILNEVTAIQQWQEAGGHFPFDAAFASTIGGYPKGAILASATLTVLWQSTIENNSNNPDTGGAGWVPLTYFGANVQNITGLGSTITLSTNDAAYPVLAFTGSLSANTTIIVPSWGRLWTIYNSTSGAYTLTIKTATGTGVPVPQGSSSLVFSETVNVYYADSAKVASFNGRTGSVSLNATDVVNALGYTPINPNQFIQSFGSAGYQILLFDALSGSGYA
;
A
#
# COMPACT_ATOMS: atom_id res chain seq x y z
N MET A 1 -26.32 13.62 7.21
CA MET A 1 -26.50 13.10 5.84
C MET A 1 -26.51 11.58 5.92
N GLN A 2 -27.52 10.90 5.36
CA GLN A 2 -27.58 9.44 5.32
C GLN A 2 -27.01 8.92 3.99
N SER A 3 -26.43 7.71 3.97
CA SER A 3 -25.91 7.10 2.74
C SER A 3 -27.00 6.84 1.69
N SER A 4 -28.26 6.73 2.12
CA SER A 4 -29.45 6.71 1.26
C SER A 4 -29.72 8.05 0.55
N ASN A 5 -29.02 9.13 0.90
CA ASN A 5 -29.15 10.46 0.28
C ASN A 5 -27.99 10.78 -0.68
N ILE A 6 -27.21 9.79 -1.13
CA ILE A 6 -26.18 10.01 -2.15
C ILE A 6 -26.86 10.55 -3.43
N PRO A 7 -26.44 11.73 -3.95
CA PRO A 7 -27.00 12.31 -5.17
C PRO A 7 -26.76 11.45 -6.42
N SER A 8 -27.58 11.65 -7.44
CA SER A 8 -27.34 11.10 -8.78
C SER A 8 -26.07 11.72 -9.39
N LYS A 9 -25.32 10.90 -10.14
CA LYS A 9 -24.13 11.35 -10.88
C LYS A 9 -24.50 12.25 -12.07
N ILE A 10 -23.55 13.04 -12.53
CA ILE A 10 -23.60 13.86 -13.75
C ILE A 10 -23.09 13.02 -14.93
N PRO A 11 -23.98 12.50 -15.80
CA PRO A 11 -23.58 11.63 -16.90
C PRO A 11 -23.02 12.39 -18.11
N LEU A 12 -23.24 13.71 -18.18
CA LEU A 12 -22.75 14.58 -19.25
C LEU A 12 -22.38 15.95 -18.68
N PRO A 13 -21.23 16.53 -19.06
CA PRO A 13 -20.93 17.91 -18.73
C PRO A 13 -22.00 18.87 -19.27
N PHE A 14 -22.18 20.00 -18.61
CA PHE A 14 -23.09 21.04 -19.07
C PHE A 14 -22.65 21.55 -20.45
N ALA A 15 -23.60 21.79 -21.35
CA ALA A 15 -23.33 22.19 -22.73
C ALA A 15 -22.43 21.22 -23.54
N TYR A 16 -22.36 19.93 -23.17
CA TYR A 16 -21.52 18.91 -23.82
C TYR A 16 -21.67 18.82 -25.35
N ALA A 17 -22.88 19.06 -25.88
CA ALA A 17 -23.18 19.01 -27.31
C ALA A 17 -23.45 20.39 -27.95
N ALA A 18 -23.15 21.48 -27.24
CA ALA A 18 -23.36 22.82 -27.78
C ALA A 18 -22.31 23.15 -28.87
N GLY A 19 -22.73 23.87 -29.92
CA GLY A 19 -21.83 24.28 -31.00
C GLY A 19 -20.74 25.24 -30.51
N SER A 20 -19.63 25.34 -31.25
CA SER A 20 -18.43 26.09 -30.87
C SER A 20 -18.64 27.59 -30.58
N GLY A 21 -19.74 28.20 -31.05
CA GLY A 21 -20.11 29.58 -30.73
C GLY A 21 -20.89 29.76 -29.42
N TYR A 22 -21.29 28.65 -28.78
CA TYR A 22 -22.14 28.63 -27.59
C TYR A 22 -21.42 28.09 -26.36
N VAL A 23 -20.13 27.74 -26.45
CA VAL A 23 -19.29 27.35 -25.31
C VAL A 23 -17.91 27.92 -25.55
N ASN A 24 -17.47 28.82 -24.69
CA ASN A 24 -16.15 29.42 -24.76
C ASN A 24 -15.24 28.83 -23.68
N PRO A 25 -13.94 28.61 -23.97
CA PRO A 25 -12.96 28.41 -22.90
C PRO A 25 -12.85 29.67 -22.04
N ILE A 26 -12.69 29.49 -20.73
CA ILE A 26 -12.61 30.58 -19.77
C ILE A 26 -11.14 30.94 -19.55
N PRO A 27 -10.69 32.16 -19.93
CA PRO A 27 -9.31 32.56 -19.73
C PRO A 27 -9.00 32.70 -18.24
N ALA A 28 -7.77 32.35 -17.85
CA ALA A 28 -7.30 32.58 -16.49
C ALA A 28 -7.12 34.09 -16.21
N ALA A 29 -6.56 34.83 -17.17
CA ALA A 29 -6.27 36.25 -17.03
C ALA A 29 -7.52 37.13 -17.08
N SER A 30 -7.45 38.27 -16.40
CA SER A 30 -8.53 39.27 -16.35
C SER A 30 -9.02 39.69 -17.75
N GLN A 31 -10.33 39.91 -17.87
CA GLN A 31 -11.00 40.47 -19.05
C GLN A 31 -11.47 41.91 -18.85
N ILE A 32 -11.30 42.49 -17.65
CA ILE A 32 -11.62 43.89 -17.37
C ILE A 32 -10.79 44.80 -18.28
N GLY A 33 -11.46 45.64 -19.06
CA GLY A 33 -10.82 46.55 -20.02
C GLY A 33 -10.29 45.88 -21.30
N ILE A 34 -10.48 44.57 -21.46
CA ILE A 34 -10.08 43.82 -22.66
C ILE A 34 -11.30 43.59 -23.56
N THR A 35 -12.28 42.83 -23.07
CA THR A 35 -13.54 42.59 -23.79
C THR A 35 -14.70 42.70 -22.79
N ASN A 36 -15.54 43.71 -22.96
CA ASN A 36 -16.66 43.95 -22.05
C ASN A 36 -17.58 42.73 -21.97
N GLY A 37 -17.96 42.35 -20.75
CA GLY A 37 -18.90 41.26 -20.46
C GLY A 37 -18.30 39.85 -20.46
N ARG A 38 -17.07 39.66 -20.95
CA ARG A 38 -16.41 38.33 -20.97
C ARG A 38 -15.95 37.91 -19.58
N ALA A 39 -16.18 36.66 -19.22
CA ALA A 39 -15.74 36.11 -17.95
C ALA A 39 -14.27 35.66 -17.99
N SER A 40 -13.64 35.57 -16.81
CA SER A 40 -12.33 34.95 -16.59
C SER A 40 -12.29 34.22 -15.26
N LEU A 41 -11.29 33.37 -15.04
CA LEU A 41 -11.09 32.75 -13.72
C LEU A 41 -10.65 33.78 -12.67
N HIS A 42 -9.93 34.83 -13.07
CA HIS A 42 -9.48 35.89 -12.17
C HIS A 42 -10.62 36.82 -11.74
N ASP A 43 -11.50 37.21 -12.66
CA ASP A 43 -12.55 38.20 -12.38
C ASP A 43 -13.92 37.57 -12.05
N GLY A 44 -14.14 36.31 -12.45
CA GLY A 44 -15.49 35.79 -12.64
C GLY A 44 -16.20 36.58 -13.75
N PHE A 45 -17.40 37.08 -13.48
CA PHE A 45 -18.05 38.06 -14.35
C PHE A 45 -17.53 39.47 -14.05
N PRO A 46 -17.11 40.26 -15.05
CA PRO A 46 -16.51 41.57 -14.81
C PRO A 46 -17.56 42.60 -14.33
N PRO A 47 -17.17 43.70 -13.66
CA PRO A 47 -18.11 44.66 -13.04
C PRO A 47 -19.21 45.20 -13.96
N LEU A 48 -18.93 45.39 -15.26
CA LEU A 48 -19.93 45.85 -16.23
C LEU A 48 -21.14 44.92 -16.36
N THR A 49 -21.01 43.64 -16.00
CA THR A 49 -22.12 42.66 -15.98
C THR A 49 -23.09 42.86 -14.83
N PHE A 50 -22.69 43.62 -13.81
CA PHE A 50 -23.54 43.97 -12.65
C PHE A 50 -24.08 45.40 -12.73
N THR A 51 -23.72 46.16 -13.76
CA THR A 51 -24.26 47.50 -14.02
C THR A 51 -25.55 47.39 -14.84
N PRO A 52 -26.61 48.18 -14.54
CA PRO A 52 -27.79 48.22 -15.40
C PRO A 52 -27.44 48.61 -16.83
N ILE A 53 -28.11 48.01 -17.83
CA ILE A 53 -27.87 48.30 -19.25
C ILE A 53 -28.09 49.79 -19.55
N GLY A 54 -29.10 50.42 -18.93
CA GLY A 54 -29.36 51.85 -19.06
C GLY A 54 -28.26 52.77 -18.49
N ALA A 55 -27.34 52.21 -17.70
CA ALA A 55 -26.17 52.90 -17.16
C ALA A 55 -24.85 52.45 -17.84
N GLY A 56 -24.93 51.80 -19.00
CA GLY A 56 -23.76 51.34 -19.77
C GLY A 56 -23.26 49.94 -19.39
N GLY A 57 -24.05 49.16 -18.65
CA GLY A 57 -23.74 47.76 -18.36
C GLY A 57 -23.76 46.85 -19.58
N VAL A 58 -23.01 45.75 -19.51
CA VAL A 58 -22.90 44.74 -20.57
C VAL A 58 -23.25 43.38 -20.00
N PRO A 59 -24.32 42.71 -20.48
CA PRO A 59 -24.73 41.40 -19.97
C PRO A 59 -23.62 40.34 -20.05
N PRO A 60 -23.63 39.34 -19.16
CA PRO A 60 -22.71 38.21 -19.26
C PRO A 60 -22.96 37.41 -20.54
N PHE A 61 -21.90 36.84 -21.11
CA PHE A 61 -22.01 36.00 -22.30
C PHE A 61 -22.50 34.61 -21.92
N GLY A 62 -23.61 34.18 -22.53
CA GLY A 62 -24.14 32.82 -22.34
C GLY A 62 -23.14 31.72 -22.72
N SER A 63 -22.27 31.98 -23.71
CA SER A 63 -21.19 31.06 -24.09
C SER A 63 -20.11 30.92 -23.02
N ASP A 64 -19.83 31.98 -22.25
CA ASP A 64 -18.90 31.92 -21.12
C ASP A 64 -19.56 31.25 -19.91
N MET A 65 -20.86 31.47 -19.67
CA MET A 65 -21.61 30.72 -18.65
C MET A 65 -21.61 29.22 -18.95
N ASN A 66 -21.86 28.85 -20.21
CA ASN A 66 -21.76 27.46 -20.66
C ASN A 66 -20.34 26.93 -20.47
N GLY A 67 -19.32 27.74 -20.79
CA GLY A 67 -17.90 27.40 -20.62
C GLY A 67 -17.54 27.03 -19.19
N ILE A 68 -17.80 27.92 -18.23
CA ILE A 68 -17.46 27.67 -16.82
C ILE A 68 -18.26 26.50 -16.23
N LEU A 69 -19.54 26.35 -16.58
CA LEU A 69 -20.35 25.22 -16.14
C LEU A 69 -19.85 23.91 -16.75
N ASN A 70 -19.41 23.91 -18.02
CA ASN A 70 -18.82 22.75 -18.66
C ASN A 70 -17.54 22.32 -17.93
N GLU A 71 -16.64 23.27 -17.64
CA GLU A 71 -15.38 23.01 -16.93
C GLU A 71 -15.63 22.37 -15.55
N VAL A 72 -16.51 22.95 -14.74
CA VAL A 72 -16.85 22.44 -13.40
C VAL A 72 -17.51 21.06 -13.49
N THR A 73 -18.50 20.88 -14.36
CA THR A 73 -19.23 19.61 -14.46
C THR A 73 -18.43 18.50 -15.11
N ALA A 74 -17.45 18.80 -15.96
CA ALA A 74 -16.51 17.82 -16.49
C ALA A 74 -15.59 17.27 -15.39
N ILE A 75 -15.06 18.12 -14.51
CA ILE A 75 -14.29 17.70 -13.34
C ILE A 75 -15.16 16.86 -12.40
N GLN A 76 -16.37 17.34 -12.11
CA GLN A 76 -17.32 16.65 -11.23
C GLN A 76 -17.67 15.25 -11.76
N GLN A 77 -18.00 15.13 -13.06
CA GLN A 77 -18.26 13.83 -13.70
C GLN A 77 -17.10 12.86 -13.49
N TRP A 78 -15.87 13.35 -13.70
CA TRP A 78 -14.69 12.53 -13.57
C TRP A 78 -14.41 12.09 -12.12
N GLN A 79 -14.60 12.98 -11.16
CA GLN A 79 -14.49 12.66 -9.73
C GLN A 79 -15.57 11.68 -9.27
N GLU A 80 -16.81 11.81 -9.77
CA GLU A 80 -17.91 10.86 -9.49
C GLU A 80 -17.69 9.47 -10.11
N ALA A 81 -16.83 9.38 -11.13
CA ALA A 81 -16.32 8.12 -11.67
C ALA A 81 -15.19 7.52 -10.81
N GLY A 82 -14.70 8.22 -9.78
CA GLY A 82 -13.62 7.80 -8.89
C GLY A 82 -12.23 8.34 -9.29
N GLY A 83 -12.18 9.30 -10.21
CA GLY A 83 -10.92 9.88 -10.69
C GLY A 83 -10.14 10.64 -9.62
N HIS A 84 -8.83 10.45 -9.59
CA HIS A 84 -7.87 11.18 -8.76
C HIS A 84 -6.78 11.77 -9.65
N PHE A 85 -6.53 13.08 -9.54
CA PHE A 85 -5.61 13.78 -10.45
C PHE A 85 -4.17 13.32 -10.23
N PRO A 86 -3.37 13.13 -11.30
CA PRO A 86 -1.94 12.93 -11.14
C PRO A 86 -1.26 14.23 -10.71
N PHE A 87 0.01 14.13 -10.29
CA PHE A 87 0.82 15.30 -9.99
C PHE A 87 0.99 16.19 -11.23
N ASP A 88 0.55 17.45 -11.11
CA ASP A 88 0.80 18.52 -12.06
C ASP A 88 1.66 19.60 -11.42
N ALA A 89 2.86 19.82 -11.98
CA ALA A 89 3.84 20.78 -11.49
C ALA A 89 3.40 22.24 -11.72
N ALA A 90 2.73 22.52 -12.84
CA ALA A 90 2.24 23.86 -13.16
C ALA A 90 1.10 24.23 -12.22
N PHE A 91 0.15 23.32 -12.01
CA PHE A 91 -0.92 23.50 -11.04
C PHE A 91 -0.37 23.70 -9.62
N ALA A 92 0.56 22.85 -9.18
CA ALA A 92 1.21 22.99 -7.88
C ALA A 92 1.84 24.38 -7.71
N SER A 93 2.56 24.87 -8.73
CA SER A 93 3.13 26.22 -8.73
C SER A 93 2.05 27.29 -8.57
N THR A 94 0.93 27.18 -9.30
CA THR A 94 -0.18 28.13 -9.25
C THR A 94 -0.87 28.18 -7.89
N ILE A 95 -1.07 27.04 -7.22
CA ILE A 95 -1.79 26.97 -5.94
C ILE A 95 -0.90 27.07 -4.70
N GLY A 96 0.43 27.19 -4.86
CA GLY A 96 1.38 27.19 -3.75
C GLY A 96 1.73 25.80 -3.21
N GLY A 97 1.47 24.75 -3.99
CA GLY A 97 1.73 23.34 -3.69
C GLY A 97 0.50 22.59 -3.18
N TYR A 98 0.55 21.27 -3.22
CA TYR A 98 -0.53 20.43 -2.72
C TYR A 98 -0.56 20.46 -1.18
N PRO A 99 -1.71 20.67 -0.53
CA PRO A 99 -1.81 20.71 0.93
C PRO A 99 -1.56 19.33 1.56
N LYS A 100 -1.31 19.31 2.88
CA LYS A 100 -1.21 18.05 3.62
C LYS A 100 -2.51 17.27 3.52
N GLY A 101 -2.41 15.97 3.25
CA GLY A 101 -3.55 15.08 3.09
C GLY A 101 -4.15 15.06 1.68
N ALA A 102 -3.66 15.88 0.73
CA ALA A 102 -4.04 15.80 -0.67
C ALA A 102 -3.77 14.39 -1.22
N ILE A 103 -4.73 13.83 -1.97
CA ILE A 103 -4.63 12.50 -2.59
C ILE A 103 -4.51 12.68 -4.10
N LEU A 104 -3.41 12.22 -4.67
CA LEU A 104 -3.14 12.22 -6.11
C LEU A 104 -2.96 10.80 -6.62
N ALA A 105 -3.31 10.53 -7.86
CA ALA A 105 -2.93 9.28 -8.52
C ALA A 105 -1.46 9.34 -8.97
N SER A 106 -0.81 8.19 -9.14
CA SER A 106 0.42 8.13 -9.94
C SER A 106 0.13 8.43 -11.41
N ALA A 107 1.15 8.82 -12.18
CA ALA A 107 1.05 8.97 -13.63
C ALA A 107 0.57 7.69 -14.35
N THR A 108 0.82 6.51 -13.77
CA THR A 108 0.36 5.21 -14.26
C THR A 108 -1.01 4.78 -13.73
N LEU A 109 -1.63 5.57 -12.84
CA LEU A 109 -2.90 5.28 -12.17
C LEU A 109 -2.91 3.97 -11.35
N THR A 110 -1.74 3.53 -10.88
CA THR A 110 -1.58 2.30 -10.09
C THR A 110 -1.43 2.56 -8.59
N VAL A 111 -1.23 3.83 -8.21
CA VAL A 111 -0.94 4.27 -6.84
C VAL A 111 -1.82 5.45 -6.51
N LEU A 112 -2.26 5.52 -5.26
CA LEU A 112 -2.73 6.77 -4.68
C LEU A 112 -1.68 7.29 -3.70
N TRP A 113 -1.17 8.47 -3.97
CA TRP A 113 -0.22 9.21 -3.16
C TRP A 113 -0.94 10.17 -2.23
N GLN A 114 -0.62 10.14 -0.93
CA GLN A 114 -1.09 11.13 0.03
C GLN A 114 0.06 12.06 0.44
N SER A 115 -0.16 13.36 0.33
CA SER A 115 0.80 14.36 0.79
C SER A 115 0.87 14.37 2.32
N THR A 116 2.07 14.42 2.89
CA THR A 116 2.31 14.46 4.34
C THR A 116 2.76 15.83 4.84
N ILE A 117 2.97 16.79 3.94
CA ILE A 117 3.39 18.17 4.23
C ILE A 117 2.48 19.19 3.53
N GLU A 118 2.41 20.40 4.07
CA GLU A 118 1.77 21.52 3.37
C GLU A 118 2.60 21.97 2.18
N ASN A 119 1.95 22.61 1.21
CA ASN A 119 2.60 23.25 0.07
C ASN A 119 3.55 22.30 -0.69
N ASN A 120 3.19 21.02 -0.80
CA ASN A 120 4.04 20.00 -1.39
C ASN A 120 4.11 20.19 -2.91
N SER A 121 5.29 20.54 -3.41
CA SER A 121 5.58 20.72 -4.83
C SER A 121 6.46 19.61 -5.42
N ASN A 122 6.79 18.58 -4.63
CA ASN A 122 7.61 17.47 -5.09
C ASN A 122 6.75 16.47 -5.87
N ASN A 123 7.27 15.94 -6.98
CA ASN A 123 6.59 14.87 -7.72
C ASN A 123 6.77 13.52 -7.00
N PRO A 124 5.69 12.86 -6.54
CA PRO A 124 5.79 11.55 -5.87
C PRO A 124 6.31 10.43 -6.78
N ASP A 125 5.97 10.46 -8.07
CA ASP A 125 6.32 9.39 -9.02
C ASP A 125 7.82 9.36 -9.34
N THR A 126 8.52 10.47 -9.10
CA THR A 126 9.99 10.56 -9.25
C THR A 126 10.72 10.43 -7.91
N GLY A 127 10.06 9.87 -6.89
CA GLY A 127 10.68 9.69 -5.57
C GLY A 127 10.68 10.94 -4.69
N GLY A 128 9.84 11.94 -4.98
CA GLY A 128 9.76 13.19 -4.24
C GLY A 128 9.44 12.99 -2.74
N ALA A 129 9.98 13.87 -1.91
CA ALA A 129 9.72 13.86 -0.47
C ALA A 129 8.31 14.36 -0.13
N GLY A 130 7.81 13.98 1.06
CA GLY A 130 6.51 14.44 1.55
C GLY A 130 5.31 13.66 1.04
N TRP A 131 5.51 12.43 0.55
CA TRP A 131 4.44 11.57 0.05
C TRP A 131 4.48 10.18 0.69
N VAL A 132 3.31 9.61 0.92
CA VAL A 132 3.13 8.20 1.33
C VAL A 132 2.12 7.53 0.40
N PRO A 133 2.27 6.22 0.10
CA PRO A 133 1.31 5.52 -0.74
C PRO A 133 0.13 5.00 0.11
N LEU A 134 -1.11 5.31 -0.29
CA LEU A 134 -2.32 4.75 0.33
C LEU A 134 -2.63 3.35 -0.19
N THR A 135 -2.49 3.16 -1.50
CA THR A 135 -2.74 1.88 -2.18
C THR A 135 -1.66 1.66 -3.22
N TYR A 136 -1.23 0.41 -3.36
CA TYR A 136 -0.32 -0.01 -4.44
C TYR A 136 -0.50 -1.52 -4.62
N PHE A 137 -0.61 -1.99 -5.86
CA PHE A 137 -0.71 -3.42 -6.17
C PHE A 137 0.57 -3.94 -6.84
N GLY A 138 0.92 -5.20 -6.55
CA GLY A 138 2.05 -5.88 -7.17
C GLY A 138 3.32 -5.88 -6.30
N ALA A 139 4.45 -6.16 -6.94
CA ALA A 139 5.75 -6.27 -6.31
C ALA A 139 6.79 -5.44 -7.06
N ASN A 140 7.67 -4.77 -6.32
CA ASN A 140 8.89 -4.21 -6.88
C ASN A 140 9.97 -5.28 -6.83
N VAL A 141 10.53 -5.67 -7.98
CA VAL A 141 11.63 -6.64 -8.06
C VAL A 141 12.88 -5.92 -8.52
N GLN A 142 13.84 -5.75 -7.62
CA GLN A 142 15.11 -5.07 -7.92
C GLN A 142 16.26 -6.08 -7.99
N ASN A 143 17.07 -5.98 -9.04
CA ASN A 143 18.38 -6.64 -9.08
C ASN A 143 19.40 -5.71 -8.42
N ILE A 144 19.99 -6.17 -7.31
CA ILE A 144 20.90 -5.37 -6.48
C ILE A 144 22.37 -5.74 -6.65
N THR A 145 22.71 -6.50 -7.69
CA THR A 145 24.09 -6.86 -8.01
C THR A 145 24.93 -5.61 -8.25
N GLY A 146 26.03 -5.45 -7.52
CA GLY A 146 26.98 -4.34 -7.72
C GLY A 146 26.47 -2.96 -7.30
N LEU A 147 25.31 -2.85 -6.65
CA LEU A 147 24.76 -1.57 -6.18
C LEU A 147 25.35 -1.08 -4.84
N GLY A 148 26.33 -1.80 -4.29
CA GLY A 148 26.98 -1.49 -3.01
C GLY A 148 26.34 -2.15 -1.79
N SER A 149 26.84 -1.80 -0.61
CA SER A 149 26.42 -2.36 0.68
C SER A 149 25.29 -1.59 1.35
N THR A 150 24.86 -0.46 0.80
CA THR A 150 23.73 0.33 1.29
C THR A 150 22.96 0.91 0.12
N ILE A 151 21.67 0.58 0.04
CA ILE A 151 20.76 0.96 -1.04
C ILE A 151 19.56 1.64 -0.40
N THR A 152 19.31 2.91 -0.75
CA THR A 152 18.13 3.64 -0.29
C THR A 152 17.04 3.58 -1.33
N LEU A 153 15.87 3.05 -0.96
CA LEU A 153 14.73 3.02 -1.86
C LEU A 153 14.14 4.42 -2.03
N SER A 154 13.74 4.75 -3.25
CA SER A 154 12.92 5.92 -3.52
C SER A 154 11.52 5.76 -2.93
N THR A 155 10.78 6.87 -2.79
CA THR A 155 9.35 6.84 -2.43
C THR A 155 8.57 5.93 -3.38
N ASN A 156 8.82 6.00 -4.69
CA ASN A 156 8.14 5.13 -5.65
C ASN A 156 8.51 3.65 -5.47
N ASP A 157 9.79 3.34 -5.27
CA ASP A 157 10.26 1.97 -5.11
C ASP A 157 9.70 1.29 -3.87
N ALA A 158 9.62 2.02 -2.76
CA ALA A 158 9.12 1.51 -1.49
C ALA A 158 7.58 1.45 -1.42
N ALA A 159 6.86 1.99 -2.41
CA ALA A 159 5.42 2.08 -2.37
C ALA A 159 4.71 0.73 -2.54
N TYR A 160 5.36 -0.21 -3.20
CA TYR A 160 4.84 -1.56 -3.41
C TYR A 160 4.68 -2.29 -2.06
N PRO A 161 3.60 -3.06 -1.85
CA PRO A 161 3.42 -3.86 -0.64
C PRO A 161 4.39 -5.05 -0.56
N VAL A 162 4.94 -5.45 -1.71
CA VAL A 162 5.95 -6.52 -1.82
C VAL A 162 7.23 -5.94 -2.42
N LEU A 163 8.35 -6.14 -1.74
CA LEU A 163 9.68 -5.75 -2.19
C LEU A 163 10.53 -7.02 -2.33
N ALA A 164 11.01 -7.30 -3.53
CA ALA A 164 11.83 -8.45 -3.84
C ALA A 164 13.21 -8.01 -4.31
N PHE A 165 14.24 -8.62 -3.73
CA PHE A 165 15.64 -8.34 -4.05
C PHE A 165 16.30 -9.58 -4.64
N THR A 166 16.97 -9.40 -5.77
CA THR A 166 17.62 -10.47 -6.54
C THR A 166 19.07 -10.12 -6.85
N GLY A 167 19.84 -11.09 -7.34
CA GLY A 167 21.24 -10.87 -7.74
C GLY A 167 22.27 -11.33 -6.71
N SER A 168 23.55 -11.27 -7.05
CA SER A 168 24.64 -11.73 -6.17
C SER A 168 25.13 -10.60 -5.29
N LEU A 169 25.12 -10.83 -3.97
CA LEU A 169 25.77 -9.93 -3.01
C LEU A 169 27.27 -10.19 -2.98
N SER A 170 28.04 -9.12 -2.83
CA SER A 170 29.51 -9.14 -2.64
C SER A 170 29.94 -8.64 -1.26
N ALA A 171 28.99 -8.18 -0.44
CA ALA A 171 29.16 -7.73 0.93
C ALA A 171 27.81 -7.81 1.65
N ASN A 172 27.81 -7.66 2.99
CA ASN A 172 26.57 -7.44 3.72
C ASN A 172 25.89 -6.18 3.19
N THR A 173 24.64 -6.30 2.75
CA THR A 173 23.89 -5.22 2.10
C THR A 173 22.71 -4.80 2.95
N THR A 174 22.51 -3.50 3.06
CA THR A 174 21.39 -2.86 3.74
C THR A 174 20.47 -2.23 2.71
N ILE A 175 19.17 -2.53 2.79
CA ILE A 175 18.12 -1.77 2.13
C ILE A 175 17.52 -0.79 3.13
N ILE A 176 17.55 0.49 2.78
CA ILE A 176 16.93 1.56 3.54
C ILE A 176 15.52 1.79 2.99
N VAL A 177 14.50 1.49 3.79
CA VAL A 177 13.10 1.80 3.52
C VAL A 177 12.67 3.09 4.22
N PRO A 178 11.65 3.80 3.73
CA PRO A 178 11.09 4.96 4.41
C PRO A 178 10.39 4.62 5.75
N SER A 179 10.39 5.57 6.69
CA SER A 179 9.77 5.45 8.02
C SER A 179 8.28 5.82 8.01
N TRP A 180 7.51 5.17 7.14
CA TRP A 180 6.10 5.51 6.91
C TRP A 180 5.10 4.89 7.89
N GLY A 181 5.50 3.99 8.80
CA GLY A 181 4.50 3.22 9.55
C GLY A 181 3.82 2.17 8.66
N ARG A 182 4.58 1.48 7.79
CA ARG A 182 4.02 0.61 6.73
C ARG A 182 4.51 -0.84 6.89
N LEU A 183 3.64 -1.75 6.48
CA LEU A 183 3.93 -3.19 6.40
C LEU A 183 4.35 -3.57 4.98
N TRP A 184 5.39 -4.39 4.86
CA TRP A 184 5.89 -4.95 3.61
C TRP A 184 6.10 -6.45 3.73
N THR A 185 5.85 -7.17 2.63
CA THR A 185 6.43 -8.49 2.42
C THR A 185 7.77 -8.32 1.71
N ILE A 186 8.86 -8.74 2.35
CA ILE A 186 10.20 -8.68 1.78
C ILE A 186 10.57 -10.07 1.29
N TYR A 187 11.01 -10.18 0.04
CA TYR A 187 11.54 -11.41 -0.53
C TYR A 187 13.04 -11.25 -0.84
N ASN A 188 13.87 -12.05 -0.18
CA ASN A 188 15.30 -12.07 -0.44
C ASN A 188 15.66 -13.27 -1.32
N SER A 189 15.77 -13.04 -2.64
CA SER A 189 16.27 -14.00 -3.64
C SER A 189 17.68 -13.68 -4.11
N THR A 190 18.49 -13.08 -3.24
CA THR A 190 19.90 -12.86 -3.55
C THR A 190 20.71 -14.15 -3.51
N SER A 191 21.95 -14.11 -3.99
CA SER A 191 22.96 -15.16 -3.83
C SER A 191 24.22 -14.61 -3.15
N GLY A 192 25.12 -15.50 -2.69
CA GLY A 192 26.35 -15.14 -1.98
C GLY A 192 26.22 -15.22 -0.46
N ALA A 193 27.34 -15.41 0.23
CA ALA A 193 27.41 -15.64 1.68
C ALA A 193 27.36 -14.33 2.49
N TYR A 194 26.35 -13.51 2.23
CA TYR A 194 26.19 -12.19 2.84
C TYR A 194 24.76 -11.94 3.32
N THR A 195 24.61 -11.07 4.31
CA THR A 195 23.29 -10.73 4.87
C THR A 195 22.62 -9.62 4.06
N LEU A 196 21.31 -9.74 3.83
CA LEU A 196 20.45 -8.62 3.43
C LEU A 196 19.68 -8.12 4.66
N THR A 197 19.83 -6.84 5.00
CA THR A 197 19.14 -6.22 6.14
C THR A 197 18.18 -5.13 5.68
N ILE A 198 16.98 -5.10 6.23
CA ILE A 198 15.98 -4.05 5.96
C ILE A 198 15.90 -3.14 7.20
N LYS A 199 16.19 -1.86 7.04
CA LYS A 199 16.09 -0.84 8.11
C LYS A 199 15.58 0.49 7.56
N THR A 200 15.27 1.44 8.44
CA THR A 200 15.13 2.84 8.03
C THR A 200 16.51 3.52 7.97
N ALA A 201 16.58 4.79 7.55
CA ALA A 201 17.85 5.50 7.41
C ALA A 201 18.66 5.58 8.72
N THR A 202 18.00 5.86 9.83
CA THR A 202 18.65 6.09 11.13
C THR A 202 18.41 4.97 12.15
N GLY A 203 17.37 4.16 11.98
CA GLY A 203 17.00 3.13 12.95
C GLY A 203 17.72 1.80 12.80
N THR A 204 17.35 0.86 13.64
CA THR A 204 17.72 -0.55 13.50
C THR A 204 16.79 -1.27 12.52
N GLY A 205 17.14 -2.49 12.17
CA GLY A 205 16.31 -3.29 11.29
C GLY A 205 16.52 -4.77 11.46
N VAL A 206 15.93 -5.52 10.52
CA VAL A 206 15.88 -6.98 10.56
C VAL A 206 16.61 -7.59 9.37
N PRO A 207 17.39 -8.66 9.58
CA PRO A 207 17.94 -9.43 8.48
C PRO A 207 16.81 -10.21 7.79
N VAL A 208 16.84 -10.33 6.47
CA VAL A 208 15.94 -11.23 5.73
C VAL A 208 16.79 -12.37 5.19
N PRO A 209 16.62 -13.62 5.68
CA PRO A 209 17.44 -14.74 5.24
C PRO A 209 17.34 -14.95 3.73
N GLN A 210 18.46 -15.35 3.12
CA GLN A 210 18.52 -15.65 1.69
C GLN A 210 17.58 -16.82 1.34
N GLY A 211 16.89 -16.72 0.21
CA GLY A 211 15.91 -17.71 -0.26
C GLY A 211 14.60 -17.69 0.52
N SER A 212 14.32 -16.65 1.32
CA SER A 212 13.12 -16.58 2.17
C SER A 212 12.33 -15.29 1.97
N SER A 213 11.08 -15.32 2.41
CA SER A 213 10.24 -14.14 2.60
C SER A 213 10.04 -13.83 4.09
N SER A 214 9.89 -12.55 4.41
CA SER A 214 9.57 -12.07 5.76
C SER A 214 8.56 -10.95 5.69
N LEU A 215 7.57 -10.96 6.59
CA LEU A 215 6.68 -9.83 6.78
C LEU A 215 7.35 -8.85 7.75
N VAL A 216 7.53 -7.61 7.33
CA VAL A 216 8.19 -6.58 8.13
C VAL A 216 7.30 -5.36 8.25
N PHE A 217 7.47 -4.60 9.33
CA PHE A 217 6.80 -3.34 9.56
C PHE A 217 7.84 -2.28 9.91
N SER A 218 7.85 -1.14 9.21
CA SER A 218 8.54 0.05 9.70
C SER A 218 7.61 0.84 10.58
N GLU A 219 8.13 1.30 11.71
CA GLU A 219 7.53 2.38 12.50
C GLU A 219 8.16 3.72 12.07
N THR A 220 8.14 4.72 12.95
CA THR A 220 8.78 6.02 12.70
C THR A 220 10.30 5.96 12.77
N VAL A 221 10.88 4.93 13.42
CA VAL A 221 12.33 4.81 13.60
C VAL A 221 12.86 3.45 13.16
N ASN A 222 12.39 2.32 13.67
CA ASN A 222 12.99 1.02 13.35
C ASN A 222 12.14 0.20 12.36
N VAL A 223 12.72 -0.91 11.89
CA VAL A 223 11.99 -1.98 11.21
C VAL A 223 11.98 -3.22 12.10
N TYR A 224 10.82 -3.86 12.19
CA TYR A 224 10.61 -5.10 12.94
C TYR A 224 10.01 -6.18 12.03
N TYR A 225 10.13 -7.45 12.45
CA TYR A 225 9.25 -8.48 11.91
C TYR A 225 7.82 -8.21 12.36
N ALA A 226 6.87 -8.37 11.44
CA ALA A 226 5.45 -8.18 11.69
C ALA A 226 4.72 -9.48 12.07
N ASP A 227 5.40 -10.63 12.00
CA ASP A 227 4.91 -11.89 12.55
C ASP A 227 5.36 -12.07 14.01
N SER A 228 4.56 -12.84 14.75
CA SER A 228 5.01 -13.32 16.07
C SER A 228 6.26 -14.17 15.88
N ALA A 229 7.17 -14.14 16.85
CA ALA A 229 8.36 -14.97 16.82
C ALA A 229 7.95 -16.42 16.51
N LYS A 230 8.39 -16.95 15.36
CA LYS A 230 8.36 -18.39 15.09
C LYS A 230 9.02 -19.09 16.28
N VAL A 231 8.66 -20.35 16.56
CA VAL A 231 9.28 -21.14 17.64
C VAL A 231 10.80 -20.99 17.56
N ALA A 232 11.35 -20.12 18.42
CA ALA A 232 12.73 -19.68 18.32
C ALA A 232 13.69 -20.73 18.88
N SER A 233 13.14 -21.63 19.70
CA SER A 233 13.83 -22.83 20.15
C SER A 233 12.86 -23.96 20.54
N PHE A 234 13.33 -25.20 20.39
CA PHE A 234 12.67 -26.41 20.88
C PHE A 234 13.73 -27.47 21.21
N ASN A 235 13.72 -28.01 22.43
CA ASN A 235 14.71 -28.99 22.91
C ASN A 235 16.17 -28.60 22.60
N GLY A 236 16.54 -27.35 22.85
CA GLY A 236 17.90 -26.85 22.64
C GLY A 236 18.27 -26.54 21.19
N ARG A 237 17.42 -26.88 20.22
CA ARG A 237 17.54 -26.38 18.83
C ARG A 237 17.07 -24.94 18.81
N THR A 238 17.76 -24.07 18.09
CA THR A 238 17.43 -22.64 17.93
C THR A 238 17.22 -22.29 16.46
N GLY A 239 16.48 -21.22 16.16
CA GLY A 239 16.22 -20.74 14.80
C GLY A 239 14.95 -21.34 14.18
N SER A 240 14.99 -21.66 12.88
CA SER A 240 13.84 -22.26 12.17
C SER A 240 13.64 -23.71 12.62
N VAL A 241 12.76 -23.93 13.60
CA VAL A 241 12.44 -25.26 14.11
C VAL A 241 11.35 -25.90 13.24
N SER A 242 11.72 -26.91 12.45
CA SER A 242 10.75 -27.81 11.80
C SER A 242 10.44 -28.97 12.74
N LEU A 243 9.19 -29.08 13.19
CA LEU A 243 8.75 -30.16 14.06
C LEU A 243 8.69 -31.47 13.26
N ASN A 244 9.43 -32.48 13.69
CA ASN A 244 9.39 -33.82 13.10
C ASN A 244 8.73 -34.82 14.05
N ALA A 245 8.42 -36.02 13.55
CA ALA A 245 7.76 -37.06 14.34
C ALA A 245 8.55 -37.41 15.62
N THR A 246 9.88 -37.34 15.57
CA THR A 246 10.76 -37.62 16.70
C THR A 246 10.61 -36.58 17.82
N ASP A 247 10.29 -35.33 17.50
CA ASP A 247 10.03 -34.27 18.48
C ASP A 247 8.77 -34.58 19.32
N VAL A 248 7.76 -35.18 18.70
CA VAL A 248 6.54 -35.64 19.37
C VAL A 248 6.81 -36.88 20.21
N VAL A 249 7.54 -37.87 19.67
CA VAL A 249 7.88 -39.11 20.39
C VAL A 249 8.72 -38.82 21.65
N ASN A 250 9.69 -37.90 21.55
CA ASN A 250 10.51 -37.49 22.69
C ASN A 250 9.72 -36.70 23.73
N ALA A 251 8.78 -35.84 23.31
CA ALA A 251 7.95 -35.05 24.22
C ALA A 251 6.93 -35.91 25.00
N LEU A 252 6.41 -36.96 24.38
CA LEU A 252 5.42 -37.86 24.98
C LEU A 252 6.04 -38.92 25.90
N GLY A 253 7.36 -39.15 25.81
CA GLY A 253 8.06 -40.12 26.65
C GLY A 253 7.73 -41.59 26.35
N TYR A 254 7.05 -41.88 25.24
CA TYR A 254 6.80 -43.24 24.76
C TYR A 254 6.85 -43.31 23.23
N THR A 255 7.32 -44.45 22.72
CA THR A 255 7.24 -44.80 21.30
C THR A 255 5.87 -45.41 21.03
N PRO A 256 5.03 -44.84 20.13
CA PRO A 256 3.77 -45.45 19.77
C PRO A 256 4.00 -46.88 19.24
N ILE A 257 3.29 -47.85 19.84
CA ILE A 257 3.41 -49.25 19.45
C ILE A 257 2.89 -49.37 18.01
N ASN A 258 3.72 -49.89 17.10
CA ASN A 258 3.26 -50.25 15.76
C ASN A 258 2.31 -51.47 15.89
N PRO A 259 1.01 -51.36 15.53
CA PRO A 259 0.06 -52.46 15.66
C PRO A 259 0.50 -53.72 14.91
N ASN A 260 1.29 -53.57 13.84
CA ASN A 260 1.77 -54.67 13.01
C ASN A 260 2.98 -55.41 13.60
N GLN A 261 3.61 -54.88 14.67
CA GLN A 261 4.70 -55.54 15.40
C GLN A 261 4.18 -56.38 16.58
N PHE A 262 2.99 -56.06 17.11
CA PHE A 262 2.37 -56.80 18.23
C PHE A 262 1.91 -58.21 17.84
N ILE A 263 1.64 -58.45 16.55
CA ILE A 263 1.17 -59.75 16.05
C ILE A 263 2.32 -60.76 15.89
N GLN A 264 3.57 -60.32 15.79
CA GLN A 264 4.70 -61.22 15.53
C GLN A 264 5.32 -61.85 16.80
N SER A 265 4.96 -61.39 18.00
CA SER A 265 5.50 -61.93 19.26
C SER A 265 4.72 -63.09 19.87
N PHE A 266 3.60 -63.52 19.26
CA PHE A 266 2.76 -64.62 19.78
C PHE A 266 2.88 -65.94 19.00
N GLY A 267 3.92 -66.11 18.20
CA GLY A 267 4.17 -67.35 17.46
C GLY A 267 5.51 -67.99 17.79
N SER A 268 5.61 -68.75 18.89
CA SER A 268 6.38 -70.02 18.98
C SER A 268 6.70 -70.53 20.39
N ALA A 269 6.42 -69.81 21.49
CA ALA A 269 6.76 -70.32 22.82
C ALA A 269 5.61 -70.17 23.84
N GLY A 270 4.71 -71.15 23.88
CA GLY A 270 4.25 -71.84 25.09
C GLY A 270 3.71 -71.11 26.34
N TYR A 271 3.51 -69.79 26.38
CA TYR A 271 3.01 -69.13 27.60
C TYR A 271 1.47 -69.02 27.61
N GLN A 272 0.84 -69.78 28.52
CA GLN A 272 -0.59 -69.72 28.82
C GLN A 272 -0.96 -68.39 29.49
N ILE A 273 -2.11 -67.84 29.09
CA ILE A 273 -2.76 -66.69 29.72
C ILE A 273 -3.24 -67.10 31.13
N LEU A 274 -2.71 -66.45 32.17
CA LEU A 274 -3.24 -66.51 33.53
C LEU A 274 -4.54 -65.69 33.58
N LEU A 275 -5.68 -66.36 33.55
CA LEU A 275 -6.96 -65.79 33.96
C LEU A 275 -7.00 -65.78 35.49
N PHE A 276 -7.17 -64.60 36.09
CA PHE A 276 -7.30 -64.43 37.54
C PHE A 276 -8.59 -65.07 38.04
N ASP A 277 -8.46 -66.06 38.94
CA ASP A 277 -9.57 -66.58 39.72
C ASP A 277 -9.80 -65.67 40.94
N ALA A 278 -11.04 -65.23 41.14
CA ALA A 278 -11.42 -64.30 42.20
C ALA A 278 -11.71 -65.07 43.49
N LEU A 279 -10.78 -65.08 44.44
CA LEU A 279 -11.04 -65.57 45.79
C LEU A 279 -11.69 -64.49 46.66
N SER A 280 -12.90 -64.81 47.14
CA SER A 280 -13.31 -64.86 48.55
C SER A 280 -14.62 -64.13 48.89
N GLY A 281 -15.47 -64.83 49.65
CA GLY A 281 -16.59 -64.23 50.37
C GLY A 281 -17.54 -65.23 51.01
N SER A 282 -17.24 -65.62 52.26
CA SER A 282 -18.15 -66.02 53.37
C SER A 282 -19.25 -67.07 53.08
N GLY A 283 -19.38 -68.21 53.79
CA GLY A 283 -19.29 -68.41 55.23
C GLY A 283 -20.69 -68.59 55.85
N TYR A 284 -20.90 -69.73 56.51
CA TYR A 284 -21.93 -70.07 57.50
C TYR A 284 -23.37 -70.41 57.06
N ALA A 285 -23.68 -71.72 57.13
CA ALA A 285 -24.76 -72.38 57.90
C ALA A 285 -25.22 -73.67 57.18
#